data_AF-A0A2E2VE25-F1
#
_entry.id   AF-A0A2E2VE25-F1
#
_cell.length_a   1.000
_cell.length_b   1.000
_cell.length_c   1.000
_cell.angle_alpha   90.00
_cell.angle_beta   90.00
_cell.angle_gamma   90.00
#
_symmetry.space_group_name_H-M   'P 1'
#
loop_
_entity.id
_entity.type
_entity.pdbx_description
1 polymer ?
#
loop_
_entity_poly.entity_id
_entity_poly.type
_entity_poly.pdbx_seq_one_letter_code
_entity_poly.pdbx_strand_id
1 'polypeptide(L)'
;MGLNEADFVALLVFIVPMCFTPGPNNLLCAAHGSQHGFRATIPMTLGMLVGWSSLGVAVGLGTVYIEENQEIFQALTWVGAAYIAYLGWNVATS
;
A
#
# COMPACT_ATOMS: atom_id res chain seq x y z
N MET A 1 4.46 -15.61 19.00
CA MET A 1 4.55 -15.12 17.61
C MET A 1 5.80 -14.24 17.53
N GLY A 2 6.98 -14.87 17.60
CA GLY A 2 8.26 -14.19 17.47
C GLY A 2 8.77 -14.44 16.07
N LEU A 3 9.16 -13.39 15.36
CA LEU A 3 9.80 -13.54 14.05
C LEU A 3 11.08 -14.35 14.24
N ASN A 4 11.19 -15.48 13.57
CA ASN A 4 12.43 -16.26 13.59
C ASN A 4 13.52 -15.49 12.83
N GLU A 5 14.79 -15.83 13.04
CA GLU A 5 15.92 -15.20 12.33
C GLU A 5 15.71 -15.23 10.79
N ALA A 6 15.13 -16.33 10.28
CA ALA A 6 14.78 -16.49 8.88
C ALA A 6 13.67 -15.52 8.41
N ASP A 7 12.66 -15.25 9.25
CA ASP A 7 11.56 -14.35 8.91
C ASP A 7 12.04 -12.90 8.85
N PHE A 8 12.98 -12.53 9.72
CA PHE A 8 13.60 -11.20 9.71
C PHE A 8 14.46 -10.98 8.46
N VAL A 9 15.24 -11.99 8.07
CA VAL A 9 16.02 -11.95 6.82
C VAL A 9 15.09 -11.87 5.61
N ALA A 10 14.00 -12.63 5.57
CA ALA A 10 13.02 -12.55 4.50
C ALA A 10 12.36 -11.16 4.40
N LEU A 11 12.02 -10.55 5.55
CA LEU A 11 11.51 -9.18 5.62
C LEU A 11 12.50 -8.16 5.06
N LEU A 12 13.77 -8.25 5.45
CA LEU A 12 14.81 -7.34 4.95
C LEU A 12 15.01 -7.48 3.43
N VAL A 13 15.06 -8.71 2.93
CA VAL A 13 15.19 -8.99 1.49
C VAL A 13 13.97 -8.48 0.70
N PHE A 14 12.78 -8.43 1.30
CA PHE A 14 11.59 -7.86 0.67
C PHE A 14 11.58 -6.31 0.72
N ILE A 15 11.88 -5.72 1.89
CA ILE A 15 11.77 -4.28 2.10
C ILE A 15 12.85 -3.50 1.34
N VAL A 16 14.08 -3.99 1.29
CA VAL A 16 15.19 -3.31 0.61
C VAL A 16 14.86 -2.99 -0.86
N PRO A 17 14.57 -3.97 -1.74
CA PRO A 17 14.22 -3.68 -3.12
C PRO A 17 12.93 -2.85 -3.21
N MET A 18 11.91 -3.07 -2.37
CA MET A 18 10.70 -2.24 -2.35
C MET A 18 10.95 -0.77 -2.04
N CYS A 19 11.86 -0.46 -1.11
CA CYS A 19 12.26 0.90 -0.79
C CYS A 19 13.07 1.55 -1.93
N PHE A 20 13.91 0.78 -2.61
CA PHE A 20 14.76 1.27 -3.70
C PHE A 20 14.05 1.30 -5.07
N THR A 21 13.09 0.42 -5.33
CA THR A 21 12.28 0.48 -6.54
C THR A 21 11.35 1.68 -6.43
N PRO A 22 11.42 2.63 -7.38
CA PRO A 22 10.63 3.86 -7.31
C PRO A 22 9.17 3.53 -7.62
N GLY A 23 8.41 3.12 -6.59
CA GLY A 23 6.96 3.08 -6.64
C GLY A 23 6.39 4.50 -6.66
N PRO A 24 5.15 4.70 -7.13
CA PRO A 24 4.53 6.04 -7.22
C PRO A 24 4.58 6.80 -5.90
N ASN A 25 4.31 6.12 -4.78
CA ASN A 25 4.30 6.73 -3.45
C ASN A 25 5.70 7.17 -2.97
N ASN A 26 6.72 6.36 -3.23
CA ASN A 26 8.11 6.67 -2.86
C ASN A 26 8.66 7.80 -3.75
N LEU A 27 8.31 7.80 -5.04
CA LEU A 27 8.60 8.88 -5.99
C LEU A 27 7.90 10.19 -5.59
N LEU A 28 6.64 10.13 -5.19
CA LEU A 28 5.88 11.28 -4.69
C LEU A 28 6.56 11.88 -3.46
N CYS A 29 6.94 11.04 -2.48
CA CYS A 29 7.69 11.49 -1.31
C CYS A 29 9.05 12.12 -1.69
N ALA A 30 9.79 11.50 -2.60
CA ALA A 30 11.09 12.00 -3.05
C ALA A 30 10.97 13.33 -3.81
N ALA A 31 9.98 13.45 -4.71
CA ALA A 31 9.68 14.68 -5.45
C ALA A 31 9.24 15.80 -4.51
N HIS A 32 8.31 15.54 -3.59
CA HIS A 32 7.89 16.52 -2.59
C HIS A 32 9.05 16.93 -1.67
N GLY A 33 9.90 15.98 -1.25
CA GLY A 33 11.09 16.25 -0.45
C GLY A 33 12.13 17.09 -1.18
N SER A 34 12.32 16.85 -2.48
CA SER A 34 13.20 17.64 -3.34
C SER A 34 12.67 19.04 -3.63
N GLN A 35 11.34 19.21 -3.76
CA GLN A 35 10.72 20.49 -4.13
C GLN A 35 10.41 21.39 -2.93
N HIS A 36 9.99 20.82 -1.80
CA HIS A 36 9.51 21.57 -0.62
C HIS A 36 10.42 21.41 0.62
N GLY A 37 11.45 20.58 0.52
CA GLY A 37 12.38 20.28 1.61
C GLY A 37 11.84 19.25 2.61
N PHE A 38 12.77 18.54 3.28
CA PHE A 38 12.47 17.40 4.14
C PHE A 38 11.41 17.68 5.23
N ARG A 39 11.47 18.85 5.86
CA ARG A 39 10.56 19.22 6.97
C ARG A 39 9.10 19.38 6.52
N ALA A 40 8.87 19.82 5.28
CA ALA A 40 7.53 19.98 4.73
C ALA A 40 6.92 18.64 4.29
N THR A 41 7.74 17.62 4.03
CA THR A 41 7.29 16.27 3.65
C THR A 41 6.88 15.41 4.84
N ILE A 42 7.42 15.68 6.04
CA ILE A 42 7.07 14.96 7.29
C ILE A 42 5.55 14.84 7.52
N PRO A 43 4.73 15.92 7.47
CA PRO A 43 3.29 15.79 7.68
C PRO A 43 2.62 14.91 6.61
N MET A 44 3.08 14.97 5.36
CA MET A 44 2.57 14.10 4.27
C MET A 44 2.88 12.63 4.55
N THR A 45 4.13 12.32 4.88
CA THR A 45 4.56 10.94 5.19
C THR A 45 3.87 10.40 6.43
N LEU A 46 3.66 11.22 7.47
CA LEU A 46 2.89 10.83 8.65
C LEU A 46 1.42 10.57 8.31
N GLY A 47 0.80 11.41 7.47
CA GLY A 47 -0.55 11.19 6.97
C GLY A 47 -0.68 9.86 6.22
N MET A 48 0.30 9.54 5.36
CA MET A 48 0.37 8.24 4.66
C MET A 48 0.51 7.07 5.63
N LEU A 49 1.38 7.18 6.64
CA LEU A 49 1.57 6.14 7.66
C LEU A 49 0.27 5.88 8.44
N VAL A 50 -0.40 6.93 8.89
CA VAL A 50 -1.65 6.84 9.64
C VAL A 50 -2.76 6.26 8.76
N GLY A 51 -2.90 6.75 7.52
CA GLY A 51 -3.90 6.25 6.57
C GLY A 51 -3.70 4.78 6.21
N TRP A 52 -2.45 4.36 5.95
CA TRP A 52 -2.15 2.96 5.66
C TRP A 52 -2.40 2.05 6.86
N SER A 53 -2.01 2.51 8.06
CA SER A 53 -2.23 1.75 9.29
C SER A 53 -3.72 1.61 9.62
N SER A 54 -4.50 2.69 9.48
CA SER A 54 -5.94 2.65 9.73
C SER A 54 -6.69 1.78 8.73
N LEU A 55 -6.32 1.85 7.44
CA LEU A 55 -6.83 0.96 6.41
C LEU A 55 -6.52 -0.50 6.75
N GLY A 56 -5.28 -0.81 7.14
CA GLY A 56 -4.88 -2.17 7.52
C GLY A 56 -5.68 -2.72 8.69
N VAL A 57 -5.95 -1.90 9.72
CA VAL A 57 -6.81 -2.30 10.85
C VAL A 57 -8.25 -2.53 10.38
N ALA A 58 -8.82 -1.62 9.57
CA ALA A 58 -10.18 -1.75 9.06
C ALA A 58 -10.36 -3.03 8.23
N VAL A 59 -9.41 -3.33 7.34
CA VAL A 59 -9.42 -4.56 6.54
C VAL A 59 -9.22 -5.79 7.42
N GLY A 60 -8.28 -5.76 8.37
CA GLY A 60 -8.04 -6.88 9.27
C GLY A 60 -9.26 -7.24 10.13
N LEU A 61 -10.06 -6.25 10.54
CA LEU A 61 -11.31 -6.48 11.24
C LEU A 61 -12.44 -6.94 10.31
N GLY A 62 -12.50 -6.41 9.08
CA GLY A 62 -13.56 -6.70 8.11
C GLY A 62 -13.40 -8.01 7.34
N THR A 63 -12.17 -8.53 7.19
CA THR A 63 -11.90 -9.69 6.32
C THR A 63 -12.64 -10.94 6.76
N VAL A 64 -12.77 -11.17 8.08
CA VAL A 64 -13.48 -12.35 8.63
C VAL A 64 -14.94 -12.37 8.17
N TYR A 65 -15.61 -11.22 8.20
CA TYR A 65 -17.00 -11.11 7.78
C TYR A 65 -17.17 -11.23 6.26
N ILE A 66 -16.21 -10.71 5.50
CA ILE A 66 -16.24 -10.75 4.03
C ILE A 66 -15.96 -12.18 3.54
N GLU A 67 -15.04 -12.91 4.17
CA GLU A 67 -14.70 -14.30 3.82
C GLU A 67 -15.84 -15.28 4.10
N GLU A 68 -16.63 -15.05 5.16
CA GLU A 68 -17.82 -15.85 5.44
C GLU A 68 -18.91 -15.69 4.36
N ASN A 69 -18.89 -14.59 3.60
CA ASN A 69 -19.89 -14.27 2.58
C ASN A 69 -19.27 -14.33 1.17
N GLN A 70 -19.26 -15.52 0.58
CA GLN A 70 -18.62 -15.80 -0.71
C GLN A 70 -19.08 -14.87 -1.85
N GLU A 71 -20.35 -14.46 -1.89
CA GLU A 71 -20.85 -13.52 -2.91
C GLU A 71 -20.25 -12.12 -2.78
N ILE A 72 -20.08 -11.62 -1.55
CA ILE A 72 -19.48 -10.32 -1.28
C ILE A 72 -18.00 -10.33 -1.67
N PHE A 73 -17.28 -11.39 -1.32
CA PHE A 73 -15.88 -11.55 -1.69
C PHE A 73 -15.69 -11.60 -3.22
N GLN A 74 -16.54 -12.34 -3.93
CA GLN A 74 -16.50 -12.39 -5.39
C GLN A 74 -16.82 -11.04 -6.04
N ALA A 75 -17.86 -10.35 -5.56
CA ALA A 75 -18.22 -9.03 -6.05
C ALA A 75 -17.07 -8.03 -5.85
N LEU A 76 -16.48 -8.00 -4.65
CA LEU A 76 -15.35 -7.14 -4.34
C LEU A 76 -14.14 -7.44 -5.22
N THR A 77 -13.88 -8.73 -5.51
CA THR A 77 -12.79 -9.15 -6.40
C THR A 77 -12.98 -8.60 -7.81
N TRP A 78 -14.17 -8.77 -8.40
CA TRP A 78 -14.45 -8.28 -9.75
C TRP A 78 -14.45 -6.75 -9.83
N VAL A 79 -15.01 -6.06 -8.82
CA VAL A 79 -14.99 -4.59 -8.75
C VAL A 79 -13.56 -4.08 -8.61
N GLY A 80 -12.75 -4.69 -7.74
CA GLY A 80 -11.35 -4.34 -7.55
C GLY A 80 -10.53 -4.55 -8.83
N ALA A 81 -10.71 -5.70 -9.50
CA ALA A 81 -10.04 -5.99 -10.76
C ALA A 81 -10.42 -4.98 -11.86
N ALA A 82 -11.71 -4.66 -12.01
CA ALA A 82 -12.18 -3.65 -12.96
C ALA A 82 -11.61 -2.26 -12.65
N TYR A 83 -11.56 -1.88 -11.37
CA TYR A 83 -11.00 -0.59 -10.96
C TYR A 83 -9.50 -0.49 -11.23
N ILE A 84 -8.72 -1.53 -10.94
CA ILE A 84 -7.29 -1.56 -11.26
C ILE A 84 -7.07 -1.51 -12.77
N ALA A 85 -7.86 -2.26 -13.55
CA ALA A 85 -7.79 -2.21 -15.01
C ALA A 85 -8.11 -0.80 -15.55
N TYR A 86 -9.12 -0.14 -14.99
CA TYR A 86 -9.47 1.25 -15.31
C TYR A 86 -8.34 2.23 -14.98
N LEU A 87 -7.75 2.13 -13.79
CA LEU A 87 -6.60 2.96 -13.41
C LEU A 87 -5.40 2.73 -14.33
N GLY A 88 -5.09 1.47 -14.64
CA GLY A 88 -4.03 1.11 -15.59
C GLY A 88 -4.28 1.69 -16.98
N TRP A 89 -5.52 1.62 -17.47
CA TRP A 89 -5.90 2.24 -18.74
C TRP A 89 -5.67 3.75 -18.73
N ASN A 90 -6.13 4.46 -17.69
CA ASN A 90 -5.92 5.90 -17.56
C ASN A 90 -4.45 6.30 -17.55
N VAL A 91 -3.60 5.54 -16.85
CA VAL A 91 -2.15 5.78 -16.82
C VAL A 91 -1.50 5.52 -18.18
N ALA A 92 -1.98 4.52 -18.93
CA ALA A 92 -1.47 4.22 -20.27
C ALA A 92 -1.90 5.24 -21.34
N THR A 93 -3.03 5.93 -21.14
CA THR A 93 -3.57 6.93 -22.08
C THR A 93 -3.27 8.38 -21.72
N SER A 94 -2.66 8.66 -20.56
CA SER A 94 -2.25 10.01 -20.12
C SER A 94 -0.80 10.28 -20.46
#